data_AF-A0A4Y8WU12-F1
#
_entry.id   AF-A0A4Y8WU12-F1
#
_cell.length_a   1.000
_cell.length_b   1.000
_cell.length_c   1.000
_cell.angle_alpha   90.00
_cell.angle_beta   90.00
_cell.angle_gamma   90.00
#
_symmetry.space_group_name_H-M   'P 1'
#
loop_
_entity.id
_entity.type
_entity.pdbx_description
1 polymer ?
#
loop_
_entity_poly.entity_id
_entity_poly.type
_entity_poly.pdbx_seq_one_letter_code
_entity_poly.pdbx_strand_id
1 'polypeptide(L)'
;MARKNYTDEFRQRAVDLYESTPGSTLKGIAGDLGISRGALKEWVDKFGSGVTVAAASPPGATGRPESQAAKVLRLEADLAALQAEARKLETERDILRQAAKYFAGETNW
;
A
#
# COMPACT_ATOMS: atom_id res chain seq x y z
N MET A 1 26.74 8.97 -21.04
CA MET A 1 25.57 9.84 -20.79
C MET A 1 25.61 10.27 -19.32
N ALA A 2 25.48 11.57 -19.04
CA ALA A 2 25.45 12.08 -17.67
C ALA A 2 24.31 11.42 -16.88
N ARG A 3 24.61 10.83 -15.72
CA ARG A 3 23.57 10.34 -14.81
C ARG A 3 22.85 11.57 -14.29
N LYS A 4 21.65 11.84 -14.82
CA LYS A 4 20.76 12.83 -14.22
C LYS A 4 20.42 12.32 -12.83
N ASN A 5 20.85 13.06 -11.80
CA ASN A 5 20.52 12.74 -10.42
C ASN A 5 19.10 13.24 -10.16
N TYR A 6 18.13 12.35 -10.36
CA TYR A 6 16.75 12.61 -9.95
C TYR A 6 16.64 12.48 -8.43
N THR A 7 15.93 13.40 -7.78
CA THR A 7 15.63 13.34 -6.34
C THR A 7 14.73 12.16 -6.05
N ASP A 8 14.81 11.60 -4.84
CA ASP A 8 13.95 10.46 -4.47
C ASP A 8 12.46 10.82 -4.50
N GLU A 9 12.10 12.07 -4.15
CA GLU A 9 10.73 12.57 -4.31
C GLU A 9 10.24 12.50 -5.77
N PHE A 10 11.08 12.86 -6.73
CA PHE A 10 10.73 12.80 -8.15
C PHE A 10 10.53 11.35 -8.60
N ARG A 11 11.41 10.44 -8.16
CA ARG A 11 11.30 9.01 -8.47
C ARG A 11 10.00 8.43 -7.93
N GLN A 12 9.65 8.79 -6.70
CA GLN A 12 8.44 8.30 -6.04
C GLN A 12 7.17 8.83 -6.71
N ARG A 13 7.13 10.12 -7.09
CA ARG A 13 6.02 10.69 -7.87
C ARG A 13 5.88 10.07 -9.27
N ALA A 14 7.00 9.73 -9.91
CA ALA A 14 6.97 9.06 -11.22
C ALA A 14 6.38 7.65 -11.14
N VAL A 15 6.66 6.93 -10.05
CA VAL A 15 6.09 5.60 -9.78
C VAL A 15 4.61 5.69 -9.44
N ASP A 16 4.22 6.64 -8.57
CA ASP A 16 2.82 6.87 -8.21
C ASP A 16 1.94 7.21 -9.41
N LEU A 17 2.46 8.02 -10.35
CA LEU A 17 1.79 8.34 -11.60
C LEU A 17 1.57 7.09 -12.49
N TYR A 18 2.56 6.19 -12.53
CA TYR A 18 2.44 4.94 -13.28
C TYR A 18 1.42 3.98 -12.65
N GLU A 19 1.41 3.84 -11.33
CA GLU A 19 0.46 2.97 -10.62
C GLU A 19 -0.98 3.53 -10.64
N SER A 20 -1.14 4.86 -10.60
CA SER A 20 -2.45 5.52 -10.60
C SER A 20 -3.12 5.60 -11.98
N THR A 21 -2.39 5.36 -13.07
CA THR A 21 -2.92 5.53 -14.43
C THR A 21 -3.17 4.17 -15.12
N PRO A 22 -4.39 3.62 -15.03
CA PRO A 22 -4.70 2.32 -15.63
C PRO A 22 -4.57 2.36 -17.16
N GLY A 23 -3.89 1.36 -17.74
CA GLY A 23 -3.65 1.27 -19.18
C GLY A 23 -2.43 2.05 -19.69
N SER A 24 -1.72 2.76 -18.82
CA SER A 24 -0.48 3.44 -19.19
C SER A 24 0.67 2.46 -19.38
N THR A 25 1.52 2.73 -20.38
CA THR A 25 2.73 1.96 -20.60
C THR A 25 3.93 2.66 -19.98
N LEU A 26 4.91 1.89 -19.50
CA LEU A 26 6.20 2.43 -19.02
C LEU A 26 6.87 3.35 -20.05
N LYS A 27 6.67 3.10 -21.35
CA LYS A 27 7.22 3.92 -22.43
C LYS A 27 6.50 5.27 -22.54
N GLY A 28 5.17 5.30 -22.41
CA GLY A 28 4.38 6.52 -22.45
C GLY A 28 4.74 7.46 -21.31
N ILE A 29 4.61 6.97 -20.07
CA ILE A 29 4.90 7.76 -18.86
C ILE A 29 6.36 8.23 -18.83
N ALA A 30 7.31 7.38 -19.24
CA ALA A 30 8.71 7.80 -19.32
C ALA A 30 8.94 8.90 -20.37
N GLY A 31 8.24 8.82 -21.51
CA GLY A 31 8.28 9.84 -22.55
C GLY A 31 7.71 11.19 -22.06
N ASP A 32 6.57 11.15 -21.40
CA ASP A 32 5.89 12.34 -20.87
C ASP A 32 6.72 13.02 -19.77
N LEU A 33 7.42 12.23 -18.96
CA LEU A 33 8.32 12.74 -17.90
C LEU A 33 9.73 13.08 -18.41
N GLY A 34 10.04 12.81 -19.69
CA GLY A 34 11.37 13.05 -20.26
C GLY A 34 12.49 12.17 -19.68
N ILE A 35 12.15 11.03 -19.08
CA ILE A 35 13.08 10.08 -18.47
C ILE A 35 13.28 8.84 -19.34
N SER A 36 14.29 8.03 -19.03
CA SER A 36 14.45 6.76 -19.72
C SER A 36 13.46 5.73 -19.18
N ARG A 37 12.89 4.91 -20.07
CA ARG A 37 12.06 3.75 -19.69
C ARG A 37 12.77 2.85 -18.66
N GLY A 38 14.08 2.66 -18.83
CA GLY A 38 14.89 1.85 -17.92
C GLY A 38 14.97 2.42 -16.51
N ALA A 39 15.09 3.74 -16.38
CA ALA A 39 15.09 4.40 -15.07
C ALA A 39 13.72 4.28 -14.39
N LEU A 40 12.63 4.51 -15.13
CA LEU A 40 11.28 4.35 -14.58
C LEU A 40 11.03 2.90 -14.14
N LYS A 41 11.46 1.91 -14.92
CA LYS A 41 11.37 0.49 -14.53
C LYS A 41 12.12 0.23 -13.22
N GLU A 42 13.37 0.68 -13.12
CA GLU A 42 14.18 0.51 -11.91
C GLU A 42 13.55 1.19 -10.68
N TRP A 43 12.89 2.33 -10.87
CA TRP A 43 12.16 3.00 -9.78
C TRP A 43 10.88 2.27 -9.41
N VAL A 44 10.12 1.74 -10.37
CA VAL A 44 8.94 0.90 -10.07
C VAL A 44 9.38 -0.38 -9.35
N ASP A 45 10.50 -0.99 -9.72
CA ASP A 45 11.03 -2.18 -9.04
C ASP A 45 11.51 -1.86 -7.60
N LYS A 46 11.99 -0.64 -7.34
CA LYS A 46 12.54 -0.22 -6.02
C LYS A 46 11.53 0.44 -5.08
N PHE A 47 10.64 1.26 -5.62
CA PHE A 47 9.69 2.11 -4.89
C PHE A 47 8.23 1.71 -5.15
N GLY A 48 7.96 0.83 -6.12
CA GLY A 48 6.62 0.37 -6.43
C GLY A 48 6.00 -0.41 -5.27
N SER A 49 4.70 -0.26 -5.12
CA SER A 49 3.92 -0.89 -4.05
C SER A 49 3.71 -2.40 -4.29
N GLY A 50 4.09 -2.89 -5.47
CA GLY A 50 3.80 -4.21 -5.99
C GLY A 50 2.45 -4.27 -6.71
N VAL A 51 1.73 -3.14 -6.85
CA VAL A 51 0.53 -3.01 -7.66
C VAL A 51 0.94 -2.62 -9.08
N THR A 52 1.56 -3.55 -9.81
CA THR A 52 1.73 -3.35 -11.25
C THR A 52 0.36 -3.59 -11.90
N VAL A 53 -0.32 -2.49 -12.25
CA VAL A 53 -1.53 -2.54 -13.07
C VAL A 53 -1.21 -3.36 -14.31
N ALA A 54 -1.93 -4.47 -14.46
CA ALA A 54 -1.66 -5.54 -15.40
C ALA A 54 -1.48 -5.02 -16.85
N ALA A 55 -0.24 -4.87 -17.29
CA ALA A 55 0.11 -4.69 -18.69
C ALA A 55 1.55 -5.17 -18.99
N ALA A 56 1.64 -6.44 -19.40
CA ALA A 56 2.62 -7.06 -20.31
C ALA A 56 4.15 -7.01 -20.02
N SER A 57 4.65 -8.17 -19.54
CA SER A 57 5.93 -8.88 -19.91
C SER A 57 7.30 -8.45 -19.33
N PRO A 58 8.33 -9.34 -19.36
CA PRO A 58 8.47 -10.75 -18.93
C PRO A 58 9.40 -10.89 -17.68
N PRO A 59 9.49 -12.07 -17.03
CA PRO A 59 10.25 -12.23 -15.80
C PRO A 59 11.75 -12.42 -16.08
N GLY A 60 12.58 -11.52 -15.53
CA GLY A 60 14.03 -11.60 -15.60
C GLY A 60 14.66 -10.96 -14.38
N ALA A 61 14.98 -11.81 -13.40
CA ALA A 61 15.95 -11.69 -12.29
C ALA A 61 16.23 -10.28 -11.71
N THR A 62 16.01 -10.02 -10.43
CA THR A 62 16.98 -10.32 -9.35
C THR A 62 16.44 -9.78 -8.01
N GLY A 63 16.71 -10.51 -6.92
CA GLY A 63 16.25 -10.21 -5.55
C GLY A 63 14.84 -10.75 -5.34
N ARG A 64 14.64 -11.83 -4.56
CA ARG A 64 13.31 -12.38 -4.27
C ARG A 64 12.53 -11.31 -3.48
N PRO A 65 11.62 -10.55 -4.11
CA PRO A 65 10.66 -9.77 -3.36
C PRO A 65 9.72 -10.78 -2.71
N GLU A 66 9.09 -10.46 -1.58
CA GLU A 66 7.98 -11.30 -1.14
C GLU A 66 7.00 -11.42 -2.31
N SER A 67 6.59 -12.65 -2.65
CA SER A 67 5.64 -12.83 -3.74
C SER A 67 4.41 -11.96 -3.44
N GLN A 68 3.83 -11.33 -4.46
CA GLN A 68 2.61 -10.55 -4.30
C GLN A 68 1.53 -11.35 -3.53
N ALA A 69 1.47 -12.67 -3.76
CA ALA A 69 0.61 -13.58 -3.00
C ALA A 69 0.97 -13.65 -1.51
N ALA A 70 2.26 -13.68 -1.15
CA ALA A 70 2.70 -13.68 0.25
C ALA A 70 2.37 -12.36 0.96
N LYS A 71 2.47 -11.23 0.25
CA LYS A 71 2.05 -9.92 0.75
C LYS A 71 0.56 -9.85 1.00
N VAL A 72 -0.25 -10.30 0.04
CA VAL A 72 -1.71 -10.35 0.15
C VAL A 72 -2.11 -11.20 1.35
N LEU A 73 -1.55 -12.40 1.50
CA LEU A 73 -1.84 -13.28 2.63
C LEU A 73 -1.48 -12.64 3.98
N ARG A 74 -0.33 -11.94 4.06
CA ARG A 74 0.06 -11.22 5.28
C ARG A 74 -0.92 -10.08 5.58
N LEU A 75 -1.28 -9.27 4.58
CA LEU A 75 -2.21 -8.17 4.75
C LEU A 75 -3.61 -8.64 5.14
N GLU A 76 -4.07 -9.76 4.58
CA GLU A 76 -5.33 -10.40 4.96
C GLU A 76 -5.29 -10.89 6.42
N ALA A 77 -4.18 -11.46 6.86
CA ALA A 77 -3.99 -11.86 8.26
C ALA A 77 -3.99 -10.65 9.21
N ASP A 78 -3.28 -9.58 8.85
CA ASP A 78 -3.23 -8.34 9.62
C ASP A 78 -4.62 -7.69 9.71
N LEU A 79 -5.39 -7.67 8.61
CA LEU A 79 -6.77 -7.19 8.58
C LEU A 79 -7.69 -8.02 9.47
N ALA A 80 -7.58 -9.35 9.42
CA ALA A 80 -8.38 -10.23 10.27
C ALA A 80 -8.10 -10.01 11.76
N ALA A 81 -6.82 -9.82 12.13
CA ALA A 81 -6.42 -9.51 13.50
C ALA A 81 -6.99 -8.16 13.97
N LEU A 82 -6.86 -7.11 13.15
CA LEU A 82 -7.41 -5.79 13.45
C LEU A 82 -8.93 -5.81 13.61
N GLN A 83 -9.64 -6.55 12.76
CA GLN A 83 -11.09 -6.71 12.88
C GLN A 83 -11.51 -7.48 14.14
N ALA A 84 -10.69 -8.41 14.62
CA ALA A 84 -10.94 -9.12 15.87
C ALA A 84 -10.74 -8.19 17.08
N GLU A 85 -9.67 -7.39 17.08
CA GLU A 85 -9.43 -6.40 18.13
C GLU A 85 -10.51 -5.32 18.18
N ALA A 86 -10.96 -4.82 17.03
CA ALA A 86 -12.04 -3.85 16.94
C ALA A 86 -13.33 -4.38 17.58
N ARG A 87 -13.71 -5.64 17.28
CA ARG A 87 -14.87 -6.30 17.88
C ARG A 87 -14.74 -6.47 19.39
N LYS A 88 -13.55 -6.84 19.87
CA LYS A 88 -13.26 -6.95 21.31
C LYS A 88 -13.45 -5.60 22.01
N LEU A 89 -12.83 -4.54 21.50
CA LEU A 89 -12.93 -3.20 22.06
C LEU A 89 -14.36 -2.66 22.05
N GLU A 90 -15.13 -2.93 20.99
CA GLU A 90 -16.54 -2.55 20.92
C GLU A 90 -17.36 -3.25 22.01
N THR A 91 -17.11 -4.53 22.24
CA THR A 91 -17.76 -5.32 23.31
C THR A 91 -17.41 -4.76 24.69
N GLU A 92 -16.13 -4.51 24.96
CA GLU A 92 -15.67 -3.91 26.21
C GLU A 92 -16.32 -2.53 26.44
N ARG A 93 -16.41 -1.70 25.40
CA ARG A 93 -17.08 -0.40 25.48
C ARG A 93 -18.56 -0.53 25.81
N ASP A 94 -19.25 -1.52 25.25
CA ASP A 94 -20.68 -1.72 25.53
C ASP A 94 -20.91 -2.16 26.98
N ILE A 95 -20.08 -3.09 27.48
CA ILE A 95 -20.09 -3.51 28.89
C ILE A 95 -19.86 -2.30 29.80
N LEU A 96 -18.84 -1.48 29.51
CA LEU A 96 -18.55 -0.28 30.30
C LEU A 96 -19.70 0.74 30.26
N ARG A 97 -20.37 0.90 29.10
CA ARG A 97 -21.57 1.75 29.01
C ARG A 97 -22.74 1.21 29.83
N GLN A 98 -22.97 -0.10 29.80
CA GLN A 98 -24.01 -0.73 30.61
C GLN A 98 -23.72 -0.57 32.10
N ALA A 99 -22.47 -0.79 32.52
CA ALA A 99 -22.03 -0.56 33.89
C ALA A 99 -22.20 0.91 34.30
N ALA A 100 -21.80 1.86 33.46
CA ALA A 100 -21.97 3.29 33.74
C ALA A 100 -23.45 3.67 33.90
N LYS A 101 -24.35 3.11 33.07
CA LYS A 101 -25.81 3.31 33.21
C LYS A 101 -26.34 2.73 34.52
N TYR A 102 -25.90 1.53 34.88
CA TYR A 102 -26.28 0.88 36.13
C TYR A 102 -25.85 1.72 37.34
N PHE A 103 -24.58 2.12 37.41
CA PHE A 103 -24.06 2.96 38.50
C PHE A 103 -24.70 4.36 38.56
N ALA A 104 -25.01 4.97 37.41
CA ALA A 104 -25.72 6.26 37.37
C ALA A 104 -27.20 6.16 37.81
N GLY A 105 -27.83 4.98 37.67
CA GLY A 105 -29.18 4.72 38.16
C GLY A 105 -29.24 4.44 39.67
N GLU A 106 -28.20 3.84 40.25
CA GLU A 106 -28.10 3.53 41.68
C GLU A 106 -27.63 4.70 42.57
N THR A 107 -27.09 5.77 41.99
CA THR A 107 -26.64 6.98 42.73
C THR A 107 -27.73 8.03 42.93
N ASN A 108 -29.00 7.64 42.81
CA ASN A 108 -30.17 8.46 43.13
C ASN A 108 -30.67 8.11 44.55
N TRP A 109 -29.97 8.60 45.57
CA TRP A 109 -30.40 8.66 46.97
C TRP A 109 -30.22 10.08 47.51
#